data_AF-A0AAE7E390-F1
#
_entry.id   AF-A0AAE7E390-F1
#
_cell.length_a   1.000
_cell.length_b   1.000
_cell.length_c   1.000
_cell.angle_alpha   90.00
_cell.angle_beta   90.00
_cell.angle_gamma   90.00
#
_symmetry.space_group_name_H-M   'P 1'
#
loop_
_entity.id
_entity.type
_entity.pdbx_description
1 polymer ?
#
loop_
_entity_poly.entity_id
_entity_poly.type
_entity_poly.pdbx_seq_one_letter_code
_entity_poly.pdbx_strand_id
1 'polypeptide(L)'
;MALQKWEIFQDEATDFLNNYFNADFTMEGGFDATTSHITVRKGIQLTTTVEAKFGPTQAGQIVLEPVDGKFRFCDKSKNESNKYTDEIIKYLNSNYSSFKGTNTASIHVDISDVTLFNWVKTIYSEKNVEWIISSNKFNKLTLKDLLFIPIKEIENYFDISLVFRRKKTGDTQIPGKDIIDFKTQLDEITKDYQIKKTDNKYLLTTNSRLSDFNIGTKYLVSMTNVDCQYYIKKKDINTNPNVMFQLNLKENVEFKGGLFKENYKL
;
A
#
# COMPACT_ATOMS: atom_id res chain seq x y z
N MET A 1 -19.30 -4.37 4.26
CA MET A 1 -17.99 -4.97 3.95
C MET A 1 -17.34 -5.36 5.26
N ALA A 2 -16.67 -6.51 5.33
CA ALA A 2 -15.82 -6.80 6.48
C ALA A 2 -14.53 -5.97 6.35
N LEU A 3 -14.15 -5.24 7.39
CA LEU A 3 -12.90 -4.48 7.43
C LEU A 3 -11.70 -5.42 7.30
N GLN A 4 -10.67 -4.98 6.59
CA GLN A 4 -9.39 -5.66 6.50
C GLN A 4 -8.65 -5.56 7.83
N LYS A 5 -7.79 -6.54 8.14
CA LYS A 5 -7.07 -6.59 9.42
C LYS A 5 -6.24 -5.33 9.71
N TRP A 6 -5.63 -4.74 8.68
CA TRP A 6 -4.83 -3.52 8.85
C TRP A 6 -5.70 -2.30 9.19
N GLU A 7 -6.94 -2.26 8.68
CA GLU A 7 -7.91 -1.20 9.00
C GLU A 7 -8.33 -1.30 10.47
N ILE A 8 -8.66 -2.50 10.93
CA ILE A 8 -8.99 -2.78 12.33
C ILE A 8 -7.81 -2.44 13.23
N PHE A 9 -6.58 -2.83 12.85
CA PHE A 9 -5.39 -2.54 13.63
C PHE A 9 -5.16 -1.04 13.78
N GLN A 10 -5.34 -0.26 12.72
CA GLN A 10 -5.11 1.18 12.78
C GLN A 10 -6.10 1.88 13.69
N ASP A 11 -7.38 1.48 13.66
CA ASP A 11 -8.43 1.97 14.55
C ASP A 11 -8.08 1.66 16.01
N GLU A 12 -7.80 0.40 16.31
CA GLU A 12 -7.41 -0.06 17.65
C GLU A 12 -6.12 0.60 18.17
N ALA A 13 -5.15 0.83 17.29
CA ALA A 13 -3.91 1.53 17.63
C ALA A 13 -4.18 3.00 17.98
N THR A 14 -5.07 3.66 17.24
CA THR A 14 -5.45 5.05 17.49
C THR A 14 -6.17 5.19 18.83
N ASP A 15 -7.14 4.32 19.10
CA ASP A 15 -7.85 4.26 20.39
C ASP A 15 -6.90 4.00 21.56
N PHE A 16 -5.97 3.07 21.39
CA PHE A 16 -4.96 2.79 22.39
C PHE A 16 -4.11 4.04 22.70
N LEU A 17 -3.62 4.73 21.67
CA LEU A 17 -2.78 5.92 21.82
C LEU A 17 -3.51 7.06 22.54
N ASN A 18 -4.76 7.34 22.15
CA ASN A 18 -5.61 8.33 22.81
C ASN A 18 -5.75 8.05 24.32
N ASN A 19 -6.02 6.80 24.67
CA ASN A 19 -6.17 6.37 26.06
C ASN A 19 -4.86 6.40 26.85
N TYR A 20 -3.73 6.05 26.22
CA TYR A 20 -2.43 5.94 26.91
C TYR A 20 -1.74 7.29 27.17
N PHE A 21 -1.87 8.23 26.21
CA PHE A 21 -1.19 9.52 26.25
C PHE A 21 -2.06 10.68 26.71
N ASN A 22 -3.39 10.51 26.77
CA ASN A 22 -4.32 11.61 27.03
C ASN A 22 -4.05 12.81 26.10
N ALA A 23 -3.81 12.52 24.82
CA ALA A 23 -3.57 13.48 23.75
C ALA A 23 -4.46 13.15 22.55
N ASP A 24 -4.57 14.06 21.59
CA ASP A 24 -5.48 13.92 20.44
C ASP A 24 -4.78 13.22 19.26
N PHE A 25 -5.01 11.91 19.16
CA PHE A 25 -4.61 11.08 18.03
C PHE A 25 -5.81 10.89 17.10
N THR A 26 -5.67 11.32 15.85
CA THR A 26 -6.73 11.21 14.85
C THR A 26 -6.25 10.42 13.64
N MET A 27 -7.09 9.52 13.13
CA MET A 27 -6.83 8.88 11.83
C MET A 27 -7.08 9.88 10.70
N GLU A 28 -6.08 10.06 9.83
CA GLU A 28 -6.18 10.84 8.60
C GLU A 28 -5.87 9.97 7.38
N GLY A 29 -6.62 10.22 6.30
CA GLY A 29 -6.65 9.34 5.13
C GLY A 29 -7.56 8.15 5.37
N GLY A 30 -8.81 8.23 4.92
CA GLY A 30 -9.80 7.16 5.12
C GLY A 30 -9.49 5.88 4.35
N PHE A 31 -10.42 4.92 4.39
CA PHE A 31 -10.30 3.58 3.79
C PHE A 31 -10.01 3.58 2.27
N ASP A 32 -10.37 4.66 1.56
CA ASP A 32 -10.10 4.86 0.13
C ASP A 32 -8.81 5.66 -0.16
N ALA A 33 -8.14 6.17 0.87
CA ALA A 33 -6.93 6.96 0.73
C ALA A 33 -5.72 6.06 0.52
N THR A 34 -4.81 6.47 -0.37
CA THR A 34 -3.64 5.66 -0.70
C THR A 34 -2.54 5.63 0.38
N THR A 35 -2.79 6.33 1.47
CA THR A 35 -1.96 6.47 2.67
C THR A 35 -2.91 6.76 3.82
N SER A 36 -2.89 5.91 4.84
CA SER A 36 -3.66 6.08 6.06
C SER A 36 -2.65 6.18 7.21
N HIS A 37 -2.74 7.25 7.99
CA HIS A 37 -1.80 7.54 9.07
C HIS A 37 -2.52 8.12 10.28
N ILE A 38 -1.84 8.15 11.43
CA ILE A 38 -2.38 8.70 12.67
C ILE A 38 -1.66 10.02 12.92
N THR A 39 -2.39 11.13 12.96
CA THR A 39 -1.83 12.43 13.30
C THR A 39 -1.96 12.70 14.80
N VAL A 40 -0.99 13.42 15.35
CA VAL A 40 -1.00 13.87 16.74
C VAL A 40 -1.12 15.39 16.73
N ARG A 41 -2.18 15.91 17.36
CA ARG A 41 -2.49 17.34 17.31
C ARG A 41 -2.58 17.95 18.72
N LYS A 42 -2.22 19.23 18.81
CA LYS A 42 -2.45 20.06 19.99
C LYS A 42 -3.35 21.22 19.58
N GLY A 43 -4.65 21.06 19.78
CA GLY A 43 -5.64 21.91 19.12
C GLY A 43 -5.56 21.72 17.59
N ILE A 44 -5.45 22.82 16.84
CA ILE A 44 -5.36 22.75 15.37
C ILE A 44 -3.94 22.41 14.84
N GLN A 45 -2.91 22.50 15.68
CA GLN A 45 -1.52 22.36 15.26
C GLN A 45 -1.13 20.88 15.16
N LEU A 46 -0.67 20.46 13.98
CA LEU A 46 -0.04 19.16 13.77
C LEU A 46 1.31 19.13 14.49
N THR A 47 1.48 18.15 15.38
CA THR A 47 2.71 17.94 16.14
C THR A 47 3.61 16.92 15.44
N THR A 48 3.06 15.76 15.11
CA THR A 48 3.77 14.69 14.39
C THR A 48 2.76 13.76 13.71
N THR A 49 3.25 12.93 12.79
CA THR A 49 2.52 11.79 12.24
C THR A 49 3.12 10.48 12.76
N VAL A 50 2.25 9.50 13.00
CA VAL A 50 2.55 8.12 13.34
C VAL A 50 2.04 7.22 12.22
N GLU A 51 2.90 6.33 11.73
CA GLU A 51 2.51 5.30 10.76
C GLU A 51 2.09 4.02 11.50
N ALA A 52 0.92 3.48 11.17
CA ALA A 52 0.44 2.22 11.71
C ALA A 52 0.81 1.04 10.80
N LYS A 53 1.52 0.05 11.35
CA LYS A 53 2.01 -1.13 10.62
C LYS A 53 1.59 -2.44 11.28
N PHE A 54 0.73 -3.22 10.63
CA PHE A 54 0.32 -4.54 11.11
C PHE A 54 1.11 -5.67 10.44
N GLY A 55 1.75 -6.52 11.26
CA GLY A 55 2.50 -7.71 10.84
C GLY A 55 3.64 -7.42 9.85
N PRO A 56 4.06 -8.44 9.07
CA PRO A 56 4.88 -8.24 7.87
C PRO A 56 4.20 -7.24 6.93
N THR A 57 4.87 -6.12 6.67
CA THR A 57 4.24 -4.97 6.02
C THR A 57 5.12 -4.35 4.95
N GLN A 58 4.52 -3.56 4.06
CA GLN A 58 5.24 -2.79 3.05
C GLN A 58 5.59 -1.41 3.59
N ALA A 59 6.84 -0.98 3.40
CA ALA A 59 7.32 0.35 3.78
C ALA A 59 7.48 1.32 2.60
N GLY A 60 7.07 0.90 1.41
CA GLY A 60 7.13 1.71 0.21
C GLY A 60 7.47 0.90 -1.03
N GLN A 61 7.45 1.58 -2.17
CA GLN A 61 7.86 1.00 -3.44
C GLN A 61 8.46 2.08 -4.35
N ILE A 62 9.33 1.65 -5.26
CA ILE A 62 9.85 2.45 -6.38
C ILE A 62 9.36 1.77 -7.66
N VAL A 63 8.69 2.54 -8.52
CA VAL A 63 8.31 2.09 -9.86
C VAL A 63 9.49 2.36 -10.78
N LEU A 64 9.83 1.38 -11.61
CA LEU A 64 10.97 1.44 -12.52
C LEU A 64 10.49 1.33 -13.97
N GLU A 65 11.14 2.07 -14.85
CA GLU A 65 10.91 2.01 -16.29
C GLU A 65 12.12 1.37 -16.99
N PRO A 66 11.92 0.32 -17.80
CA PRO A 66 12.98 -0.25 -18.63
C PRO A 66 13.21 0.64 -19.88
N VAL A 67 14.37 1.30 -19.98
CA VAL A 67 14.76 2.16 -21.10
C VAL A 67 16.18 1.79 -21.54
N ASP A 68 16.37 1.51 -22.83
CA ASP A 68 17.67 1.19 -23.45
C ASP A 68 18.45 0.07 -22.72
N GLY A 69 17.74 -0.98 -22.29
CA GLY A 69 18.35 -2.10 -21.57
C GLY A 69 18.80 -1.79 -20.14
N LYS A 70 18.26 -0.72 -19.53
CA LYS A 70 18.49 -0.34 -18.12
C LYS A 70 17.17 -0.01 -17.44
N PHE A 71 17.13 -0.14 -16.11
CA PHE A 71 16.07 0.41 -15.29
C PHE A 71 16.36 1.88 -14.98
N ARG A 72 15.33 2.72 -15.08
CA ARG A 72 15.32 4.11 -14.63
C ARG A 72 14.20 4.31 -13.62
N PHE A 73 14.33 5.33 -12.79
CA PHE A 73 13.23 5.77 -11.94
C PHE A 73 12.04 6.17 -12.81
N CYS A 74 10.83 5.84 -12.37
CA CYS A 74 9.60 6.24 -13.05
C CYS A 74 8.86 7.28 -12.20
N ASP A 75 8.49 8.40 -12.82
CA ASP A 75 7.75 9.51 -12.17
C ASP A 75 6.33 9.13 -11.74
N LYS A 76 5.86 7.91 -12.08
CA LYS A 76 4.63 7.32 -11.54
C LYS A 76 4.83 6.74 -10.14
N SER A 77 6.05 6.76 -9.60
CA SER A 77 6.32 6.44 -8.21
C SER A 77 5.63 7.46 -7.30
N LYS A 78 5.07 7.00 -6.18
CA LYS A 78 4.41 7.90 -5.21
C LYS A 78 5.38 8.65 -4.31
N ASN A 79 6.62 8.18 -4.25
CA ASN A 79 7.69 8.80 -3.47
C ASN A 79 8.73 9.32 -4.45
N GLU A 80 9.30 10.47 -4.15
CA GLU A 80 10.33 11.10 -4.97
C GLU A 80 11.62 10.26 -4.99
N SER A 81 12.42 10.45 -6.03
CA SER A 81 13.76 9.87 -6.06
C SER A 81 14.67 10.56 -5.05
N ASN A 82 15.56 9.80 -4.44
CA ASN A 82 16.59 10.28 -3.53
C ASN A 82 17.88 9.48 -3.76
N LYS A 83 18.97 9.84 -3.05
CA LYS A 83 20.27 9.18 -3.25
C LYS A 83 20.23 7.66 -3.04
N TYR A 84 19.36 7.15 -2.17
CA TYR A 84 19.24 5.71 -1.93
C TYR A 84 18.43 5.03 -3.04
N THR A 85 17.47 5.73 -3.65
CA THR A 85 16.82 5.30 -4.91
C THR A 85 17.86 5.12 -6.01
N ASP A 86 18.81 6.05 -6.15
CA ASP A 86 19.88 5.96 -7.15
C ASP A 86 20.84 4.78 -6.87
N GLU A 87 21.20 4.55 -5.61
CA GLU A 87 22.00 3.39 -5.20
C GLU A 87 21.32 2.06 -5.57
N ILE A 88 20.02 1.94 -5.29
CA ILE A 88 19.22 0.75 -5.63
C ILE A 88 19.18 0.56 -7.15
N ILE A 89 18.88 1.60 -7.91
CA ILE A 89 18.82 1.53 -9.38
C ILE A 89 20.19 1.17 -9.97
N LYS A 90 21.27 1.72 -9.43
CA LYS A 90 22.64 1.38 -9.82
C LYS A 90 22.93 -0.10 -9.57
N TYR A 91 22.53 -0.64 -8.42
CA TYR A 91 22.68 -2.06 -8.12
C TYR A 91 21.90 -2.94 -9.11
N LEU A 92 20.62 -2.61 -9.34
CA LEU A 92 19.77 -3.36 -10.28
C LEU A 92 20.34 -3.37 -11.70
N ASN A 93 20.88 -2.24 -12.15
CA ASN A 93 21.48 -2.11 -13.48
C ASN A 93 22.83 -2.84 -13.61
N SER A 94 23.63 -2.87 -12.54
CA SER A 94 24.88 -3.66 -12.50
C SER A 94 24.59 -5.17 -12.59
N ASN A 95 23.39 -5.57 -12.16
CA ASN A 95 22.91 -6.96 -12.15
C ASN A 95 21.72 -7.18 -13.11
N TYR A 96 21.62 -6.38 -14.18
CA TYR A 96 20.42 -6.30 -15.03
C TYR A 96 19.95 -7.66 -15.57
N SER A 97 20.90 -8.55 -15.90
CA SER A 97 20.59 -9.91 -16.38
C SER A 97 19.77 -10.75 -15.41
N SER A 98 19.92 -10.53 -14.10
CA SER A 98 19.20 -11.26 -13.06
C SER A 98 17.74 -10.81 -12.92
N PHE A 99 17.41 -9.62 -13.45
CA PHE A 99 16.09 -8.99 -13.32
C PHE A 99 15.36 -8.85 -14.67
N LYS A 100 16.07 -8.91 -15.80
CA LYS A 100 15.46 -8.83 -17.14
C LYS A 100 14.68 -10.13 -17.44
N GLY A 101 13.37 -10.02 -17.70
CA GLY A 101 12.54 -11.14 -18.15
C GLY A 101 11.75 -11.90 -17.07
N THR A 102 11.74 -11.46 -15.81
CA THR A 102 10.87 -12.09 -14.81
C THR A 102 9.41 -11.69 -15.03
N ASN A 103 8.59 -12.62 -15.52
CA ASN A 103 7.20 -12.33 -15.85
C ASN A 103 6.26 -12.33 -14.62
N THR A 104 6.62 -13.00 -13.52
CA THR A 104 5.73 -13.13 -12.34
C THR A 104 6.42 -13.40 -11.00
N ALA A 105 7.65 -13.95 -10.96
CA ALA A 105 8.32 -14.26 -9.70
C ALA A 105 8.96 -13.02 -9.06
N SER A 106 8.67 -12.81 -7.78
CA SER A 106 9.38 -11.87 -6.91
C SER A 106 10.84 -12.33 -6.73
N ILE A 107 11.80 -11.42 -6.93
CA ILE A 107 13.23 -11.66 -6.73
C ILE A 107 13.71 -10.84 -5.54
N HIS A 108 14.36 -11.48 -4.58
CA HIS A 108 15.03 -10.75 -3.50
C HIS A 108 16.24 -9.96 -4.05
N VAL A 109 16.38 -8.71 -3.64
CA VAL A 109 17.46 -7.82 -4.05
C VAL A 109 18.45 -7.73 -2.89
N ASP A 110 19.61 -8.35 -3.05
CA ASP A 110 20.66 -8.43 -2.02
C ASP A 110 21.52 -7.15 -2.01
N ILE A 111 20.97 -6.12 -1.37
CA ILE A 111 21.60 -4.81 -1.18
C ILE A 111 21.64 -4.47 0.31
N SER A 112 22.61 -3.64 0.70
CA SER A 112 22.85 -3.24 2.09
C SER A 112 21.58 -2.74 2.79
N ASP A 113 21.29 -3.33 3.95
CA ASP A 113 20.23 -2.90 4.87
C ASP A 113 20.36 -1.41 5.24
N VAL A 114 21.59 -0.89 5.32
CA VAL A 114 21.84 0.54 5.58
C VAL A 114 21.22 1.41 4.49
N THR A 115 21.37 1.03 3.22
CA THR A 115 20.73 1.74 2.10
C THR A 115 19.21 1.64 2.21
N LEU A 116 18.69 0.45 2.53
CA LEU A 116 17.24 0.21 2.63
C LEU A 116 16.59 1.00 3.77
N PHE A 117 17.15 0.93 4.98
CA PHE A 117 16.62 1.67 6.13
C PHE A 117 16.73 3.17 5.93
N ASN A 118 17.83 3.65 5.36
CA ASN A 118 17.95 5.08 5.11
C ASN A 118 16.96 5.57 4.05
N TRP A 119 16.66 4.77 3.01
CA TRP A 119 15.59 5.09 2.08
C TRP A 119 14.25 5.22 2.82
N VAL A 120 13.90 4.23 3.64
CA VAL A 120 12.65 4.23 4.42
C VAL A 120 12.56 5.45 5.35
N LYS A 121 13.65 5.77 6.07
CA LYS A 121 13.73 6.96 6.94
C LYS A 121 13.53 8.26 6.16
N THR A 122 14.14 8.39 4.99
CA THR A 122 13.96 9.57 4.12
C THR A 122 12.51 9.72 3.68
N ILE A 123 11.89 8.64 3.17
CA ILE A 123 10.50 8.70 2.71
C ILE A 123 9.52 9.02 3.85
N TYR A 124 9.74 8.45 5.04
CA TYR A 124 8.89 8.76 6.18
C TYR A 124 9.08 10.20 6.67
N SER A 125 10.32 10.71 6.68
CA SER A 125 10.59 12.11 7.02
C SER A 125 9.93 13.09 6.05
N GLU A 126 9.92 12.82 4.74
CA GLU A 126 9.23 13.64 3.74
C GLU A 126 7.71 13.72 3.97
N LYS A 127 7.15 12.71 4.65
CA LYS A 127 5.73 12.64 5.02
C LYS A 127 5.45 13.12 6.45
N ASN A 128 6.43 13.74 7.10
CA ASN A 128 6.37 14.17 8.50
C ASN A 128 6.03 13.02 9.48
N VAL A 129 6.42 11.79 9.14
CA VAL A 129 6.28 10.62 10.00
C VAL A 129 7.53 10.48 10.84
N GLU A 130 7.39 10.65 12.15
CA GLU A 130 8.51 10.51 13.09
C GLU A 130 8.44 9.20 13.89
N TRP A 131 7.27 8.54 13.92
CA TRP A 131 7.02 7.35 14.72
C TRP A 131 6.27 6.25 13.95
N ILE A 132 6.51 5.00 14.35
CA ILE A 132 5.73 3.84 13.92
C ILE A 132 5.07 3.21 15.14
N ILE A 133 3.78 2.89 15.03
CA ILE A 133 3.09 1.94 15.91
C ILE A 133 2.89 0.63 15.16
N SER A 134 3.21 -0.49 15.80
CA SER A 134 3.18 -1.79 15.13
C SER A 134 2.82 -2.96 16.06
N SER A 135 2.27 -4.04 15.49
CA SER A 135 1.94 -5.26 16.20
C SER A 135 1.76 -6.44 15.26
N ASN A 136 1.93 -7.66 15.78
CA ASN A 136 1.49 -8.91 15.15
C ASN A 136 0.04 -9.28 15.51
N LYS A 137 -0.59 -8.54 16.43
CA LYS A 137 -2.00 -8.64 16.80
C LYS A 137 -2.75 -7.44 16.21
N PHE A 138 -3.97 -7.63 15.71
CA PHE A 138 -4.71 -6.56 15.02
C PHE A 138 -5.89 -6.00 15.82
N ASN A 139 -6.26 -6.59 16.96
CA ASN A 139 -7.39 -6.15 17.77
C ASN A 139 -7.19 -6.47 19.25
N LYS A 140 -7.98 -5.84 20.12
CA LYS A 140 -7.89 -5.99 21.59
C LYS A 140 -6.45 -5.76 22.06
N LEU A 141 -5.84 -4.69 21.55
CA LEU A 141 -4.42 -4.42 21.72
C LEU A 141 -4.13 -4.09 23.19
N THR A 142 -3.06 -4.66 23.71
CA THR A 142 -2.51 -4.30 25.02
C THR A 142 -1.12 -3.73 24.84
N LEU A 143 -0.60 -3.08 25.89
CA LEU A 143 0.76 -2.53 25.88
C LEU A 143 1.83 -3.57 25.49
N LYS A 144 1.64 -4.84 25.85
CA LYS A 144 2.56 -5.94 25.53
C LYS A 144 2.50 -6.40 24.08
N ASP A 145 1.41 -6.07 23.38
CA ASP A 145 1.22 -6.42 21.98
C ASP A 145 1.82 -5.37 21.04
N LEU A 146 2.15 -4.18 21.55
CA LEU A 146 2.45 -3.00 20.76
C LEU A 146 3.93 -2.64 20.80
N LEU A 147 4.45 -2.26 19.64
CA LEU A 147 5.64 -1.45 19.52
C LEU A 147 5.21 -0.02 19.22
N PHE A 148 5.91 0.93 19.82
CA PHE A 148 5.80 2.34 19.44
C PHE A 148 7.19 2.94 19.46
N ILE A 149 7.73 3.23 18.28
CA ILE A 149 9.17 3.47 18.10
C ILE A 149 9.44 4.69 17.22
N PRO A 150 10.55 5.41 17.44
CA PRO A 150 10.97 6.48 16.55
C PRO A 150 11.51 5.90 15.23
N ILE A 151 11.16 6.50 14.10
CA ILE A 151 11.66 6.14 12.75
C ILE A 151 13.19 6.11 12.70
N LYS A 152 13.85 6.99 13.46
CA LYS A 152 15.32 7.10 13.52
C LYS A 152 16.00 5.81 13.98
N GLU A 153 15.29 4.94 14.71
CA GLU A 153 15.81 3.69 15.26
C GLU A 153 15.15 2.44 14.65
N ILE A 154 14.41 2.59 13.55
CA ILE A 154 13.59 1.52 12.95
C ILE A 154 14.36 0.20 12.72
N GLU A 155 15.65 0.28 12.41
CA GLU A 155 16.55 -0.86 12.20
C GLU A 155 16.74 -1.75 13.43
N ASN A 156 16.52 -1.21 14.63
CA ASN A 156 16.61 -1.98 15.87
C ASN A 156 15.38 -2.88 16.09
N TYR A 157 14.28 -2.61 15.38
CA TYR A 157 12.97 -3.21 15.63
C TYR A 157 12.42 -4.00 14.44
N PHE A 158 12.94 -3.73 13.25
CA PHE A 158 12.53 -4.41 12.04
C PHE A 158 13.73 -5.04 11.35
N ASP A 159 13.49 -6.20 10.74
CA ASP A 159 14.28 -6.66 9.60
C ASP A 159 13.70 -6.05 8.32
N ILE A 160 14.57 -5.70 7.37
CA ILE A 160 14.17 -5.11 6.09
C ILE A 160 14.58 -6.02 4.95
N SER A 161 13.77 -6.04 3.90
CA SER A 161 14.14 -6.67 2.63
C SER A 161 13.60 -5.89 1.46
N LEU A 162 14.30 -6.00 0.33
CA LEU A 162 13.88 -5.40 -0.93
C LEU A 162 13.54 -6.51 -1.92
N VAL A 163 12.36 -6.39 -2.54
CA VAL A 163 11.87 -7.37 -3.50
C VAL A 163 11.60 -6.69 -4.83
N PHE A 164 12.30 -7.13 -5.87
CA PHE A 164 11.99 -6.79 -7.24
C PHE A 164 10.84 -7.66 -7.74
N ARG A 165 9.80 -7.04 -8.30
CA ARG A 165 8.67 -7.74 -8.89
C ARG A 165 8.12 -6.97 -10.08
N ARG A 166 7.31 -7.65 -10.89
CA ARG A 166 6.46 -6.99 -11.89
C ARG A 166 5.05 -6.88 -11.35
N LYS A 167 4.50 -5.66 -11.29
CA LYS A 167 3.16 -5.39 -10.76
C LYS A 167 2.33 -4.71 -11.85
N LYS A 168 1.08 -5.16 -12.01
CA LYS A 168 0.09 -4.50 -12.84
C LYS A 168 -0.22 -3.12 -12.26
N THR A 169 -0.43 -2.12 -13.12
CA THR A 169 -0.70 -0.74 -12.68
C THR A 169 -2.06 -0.60 -11.98
N GLY A 170 -2.93 -1.61 -12.12
CA GLY A 170 -4.27 -1.69 -11.56
C GLY A 170 -5.32 -1.63 -12.67
N ASP A 171 -6.49 -2.24 -12.43
CA ASP A 171 -7.56 -2.24 -13.42
C ASP A 171 -8.23 -0.87 -13.50
N THR A 172 -8.45 -0.38 -14.71
CA THR A 172 -8.99 0.96 -14.95
C THR A 172 -10.48 0.90 -15.22
N GLN A 173 -11.17 2.03 -15.14
CA GLN A 173 -12.52 2.12 -15.70
C GLN A 173 -12.50 1.77 -17.18
N ILE A 174 -13.53 1.08 -17.66
CA ILE A 174 -13.63 0.72 -19.07
C ILE A 174 -13.78 1.99 -19.93
N PRO A 175 -12.94 2.18 -20.96
CA PRO A 175 -13.14 3.24 -21.94
C PRO A 175 -14.43 3.02 -22.73
N GLY A 176 -15.15 4.09 -23.07
CA GLY A 176 -16.43 3.96 -23.80
C GLY A 176 -16.31 3.21 -25.13
N LYS A 177 -15.15 3.29 -25.80
CA LYS A 177 -14.86 2.56 -27.05
C LYS A 177 -14.83 1.03 -26.88
N ASP A 178 -14.57 0.54 -25.67
CA ASP A 178 -14.42 -0.89 -25.38
C ASP A 178 -15.74 -1.52 -24.91
N ILE A 179 -16.81 -0.74 -24.71
CA ILE A 179 -18.09 -1.23 -24.16
C ILE A 179 -18.79 -2.24 -25.08
N ILE A 180 -18.59 -2.12 -26.39
CA ILE A 180 -19.19 -3.03 -27.37
C ILE A 180 -18.53 -4.41 -27.25
N ASP A 181 -17.19 -4.46 -27.21
CA ASP A 181 -16.43 -5.70 -26.99
C ASP A 181 -16.74 -6.33 -25.64
N PHE A 182 -16.93 -5.52 -24.58
CA PHE A 182 -17.38 -6.01 -23.28
C PHE A 182 -18.74 -6.69 -23.35
N LYS A 183 -19.73 -6.07 -24.02
CA LYS A 183 -21.08 -6.65 -24.17
C LYS A 183 -21.02 -7.98 -24.89
N THR A 184 -20.27 -8.07 -25.98
CA THR A 184 -20.08 -9.33 -26.71
C THR A 184 -19.55 -10.44 -25.82
N GLN A 185 -18.56 -10.15 -24.96
CA GLN A 185 -18.03 -11.15 -24.02
C GLN A 185 -19.00 -11.45 -22.87
N LEU A 186 -19.80 -10.47 -22.43
CA LEU A 186 -20.81 -10.70 -21.40
C LEU A 186 -21.98 -11.54 -21.92
N ASP A 187 -22.37 -11.38 -23.18
CA ASP A 187 -23.46 -12.13 -23.84
C ASP A 187 -23.18 -13.65 -23.88
N GLU A 188 -21.92 -14.07 -23.77
CA GLU A 188 -21.51 -15.49 -23.61
C GLU A 188 -21.83 -16.04 -22.21
N ILE A 189 -22.04 -15.16 -21.23
CA ILE A 189 -22.28 -15.49 -19.81
C ILE A 189 -23.75 -15.27 -19.45
N THR A 190 -24.32 -14.11 -19.80
CA THR A 190 -25.72 -13.77 -19.55
C THR A 190 -26.22 -12.76 -20.58
N LYS A 191 -27.49 -12.93 -21.00
CA LYS A 191 -28.17 -11.99 -21.91
C LYS A 191 -29.07 -10.99 -21.18
N ASP A 192 -29.36 -11.25 -19.90
CA ASP A 192 -30.28 -10.46 -19.10
C ASP A 192 -29.49 -9.49 -18.22
N TYR A 193 -29.14 -8.35 -18.81
CA TYR A 193 -28.43 -7.29 -18.11
C TYR A 193 -28.80 -5.89 -18.59
N GLN A 194 -28.48 -4.91 -17.76
CA GLN A 194 -28.53 -3.50 -18.10
C GLN A 194 -27.17 -2.86 -17.82
N ILE A 195 -26.70 -2.04 -18.75
CA ILE A 195 -25.50 -1.22 -18.55
C ILE A 195 -25.90 0.24 -18.59
N LYS A 196 -25.57 0.97 -17.51
CA LYS A 196 -25.79 2.41 -17.39
C LYS A 196 -24.46 3.13 -17.22
N LYS A 197 -24.27 4.22 -17.95
CA LYS A 197 -23.16 5.15 -17.71
C LYS A 197 -23.55 6.11 -16.58
N THR A 198 -22.69 6.23 -15.58
CA THR A 198 -22.83 7.19 -14.47
C THR A 198 -21.53 7.98 -14.35
N ASP A 199 -21.58 9.28 -14.59
CA ASP A 199 -20.40 10.16 -14.66
C ASP A 199 -19.29 9.56 -15.55
N ASN A 200 -18.20 9.09 -14.90
CA ASN A 200 -17.01 8.49 -15.51
C ASN A 200 -16.93 6.97 -15.34
N LYS A 201 -18.02 6.30 -14.96
CA LYS A 201 -18.08 4.85 -14.72
C LYS A 201 -19.20 4.21 -15.52
N TYR A 202 -19.07 2.90 -15.76
CA TYR A 202 -20.16 2.08 -16.26
C TYR A 202 -20.58 1.09 -15.17
N LEU A 203 -21.89 1.06 -14.92
CA LEU A 203 -22.55 0.14 -14.00
C LEU A 203 -23.25 -0.95 -14.79
N LEU A 204 -22.96 -2.19 -14.43
CA LEU A 204 -23.66 -3.38 -14.88
C LEU A 204 -24.66 -3.80 -13.80
N THR A 205 -25.90 -4.06 -14.19
CA THR A 205 -26.92 -4.69 -13.33
C THR A 205 -27.39 -5.97 -14.00
N THR A 206 -27.42 -7.08 -13.27
CA THR A 206 -27.89 -8.39 -13.72
C THR A 206 -29.08 -8.85 -12.87
N ASN A 207 -29.87 -9.81 -13.36
CA ASN A 207 -30.99 -10.37 -12.59
C ASN A 207 -30.54 -11.31 -11.45
N SER A 208 -29.35 -11.90 -11.59
CA SER A 208 -28.74 -12.80 -10.62
C SER A 208 -27.26 -12.50 -10.48
N ARG A 209 -26.65 -12.98 -9.39
CA ARG A 209 -25.22 -12.80 -9.16
C ARG A 209 -24.41 -13.50 -10.23
N LEU A 210 -23.39 -12.80 -10.72
CA LEU A 210 -22.39 -13.40 -11.59
C LEU A 210 -21.56 -14.43 -10.81
N SER A 211 -21.31 -15.59 -11.43
CA SER A 211 -20.49 -16.67 -10.88
C SER A 211 -18.99 -16.38 -11.00
N ASP A 212 -18.58 -15.61 -12.00
CA ASP A 212 -17.21 -15.10 -12.17
C ASP A 212 -17.25 -13.59 -12.41
N PHE A 213 -16.30 -12.89 -11.81
CA PHE A 213 -16.12 -11.46 -12.00
C PHE A 213 -15.20 -11.13 -13.17
N ASN A 214 -14.55 -12.12 -13.77
CA ASN A 214 -13.81 -11.97 -15.01
C ASN A 214 -14.76 -12.09 -16.20
N ILE A 215 -14.79 -11.06 -17.04
CA ILE A 215 -15.55 -11.07 -18.30
C ILE A 215 -14.52 -11.21 -19.42
N GLY A 216 -14.38 -12.45 -19.90
CA GLY A 216 -13.30 -12.87 -20.78
C GLY A 216 -11.90 -12.53 -20.24
N THR A 217 -10.96 -12.27 -21.15
CA THR A 217 -9.55 -12.03 -20.81
C THR A 217 -9.23 -10.56 -20.54
N LYS A 218 -10.07 -9.64 -21.01
CA LYS A 218 -9.78 -8.19 -21.03
C LYS A 218 -10.50 -7.40 -19.95
N TYR A 219 -11.57 -7.94 -19.36
CA TYR A 219 -12.42 -7.18 -18.46
C TYR A 219 -12.65 -7.90 -17.14
N LEU A 220 -13.03 -7.12 -16.14
CA LEU A 220 -13.58 -7.62 -14.90
C LEU A 220 -14.66 -6.69 -14.39
N VAL A 221 -15.46 -7.19 -13.46
CA VAL A 221 -16.46 -6.43 -12.74
C VAL A 221 -16.13 -6.42 -11.25
N SER A 222 -16.42 -5.32 -10.56
CA SER A 222 -16.27 -5.22 -9.10
C SER A 222 -17.59 -4.85 -8.46
N MET A 223 -17.96 -5.53 -7.38
CA MET A 223 -19.24 -5.30 -6.69
C MET A 223 -19.41 -3.84 -6.26
N THR A 224 -20.66 -3.38 -6.28
CA THR A 224 -21.08 -2.18 -5.58
C THR A 224 -21.69 -2.54 -4.22
N ASN A 225 -22.28 -1.57 -3.54
CA ASN A 225 -23.09 -1.78 -2.35
C ASN A 225 -24.51 -2.30 -2.66
N VAL A 226 -24.87 -2.45 -3.94
CA VAL A 226 -26.17 -2.98 -4.39
C VAL A 226 -25.96 -4.38 -4.95
N ASP A 227 -26.81 -5.33 -4.54
CA ASP A 227 -26.67 -6.73 -5.01
C ASP A 227 -26.91 -6.84 -6.53
N CYS A 228 -26.21 -7.77 -7.16
CA CYS A 228 -26.21 -7.97 -8.61
C CYS A 228 -25.84 -6.71 -9.43
N GLN A 229 -25.16 -5.74 -8.79
CA GLN A 229 -24.68 -4.54 -9.44
C GLN A 229 -23.15 -4.43 -9.31
N TYR A 230 -22.52 -4.02 -10.41
CA TYR A 230 -21.06 -4.02 -10.52
C TYR A 230 -20.54 -2.82 -11.31
N TYR A 231 -19.36 -2.34 -10.95
CA TYR A 231 -18.56 -1.45 -11.80
C TYR A 231 -17.79 -2.25 -12.83
N ILE A 232 -17.84 -1.81 -14.09
CA ILE A 232 -17.12 -2.45 -15.20
C ILE A 232 -15.70 -1.87 -15.32
N LYS A 233 -14.70 -2.75 -15.34
CA LYS A 233 -13.29 -2.39 -15.41
C LYS A 233 -12.59 -3.09 -16.57
N LYS A 234 -11.57 -2.42 -17.11
CA LYS A 234 -10.61 -2.99 -18.07
C LYS A 234 -9.37 -3.46 -17.33
N LYS A 235 -8.97 -4.70 -17.60
CA LYS A 235 -7.75 -5.28 -17.06
C LYS A 235 -6.53 -4.59 -17.68
N ASP A 236 -5.60 -4.17 -16.84
CA ASP A 236 -4.26 -3.81 -17.31
C ASP A 236 -3.44 -5.09 -17.51
N ILE A 237 -2.96 -5.28 -18.74
CA ILE A 237 -2.08 -6.40 -19.09
C ILE A 237 -0.61 -6.04 -18.91
N ASN A 238 -0.29 -4.73 -18.85
CA ASN A 238 1.07 -4.27 -18.70
C ASN A 238 1.51 -4.37 -17.25
N THR A 239 2.72 -4.90 -17.05
CA THR A 239 3.33 -4.97 -15.73
C THR A 239 4.59 -4.12 -15.71
N ASN A 240 4.63 -3.19 -14.77
CA ASN A 240 5.80 -2.35 -14.57
C ASN A 240 6.73 -3.02 -13.56
N PRO A 241 8.05 -3.05 -13.82
CA PRO A 241 9.03 -3.38 -12.81
C PRO A 241 8.88 -2.44 -11.61
N ASN A 242 8.97 -3.00 -10.42
CA ASN A 242 9.00 -2.23 -9.18
C ASN A 242 9.84 -2.96 -8.15
N VAL A 243 10.47 -2.19 -7.27
CA VAL A 243 11.02 -2.73 -6.03
C VAL A 243 10.13 -2.32 -4.87
N MET A 244 9.92 -3.25 -3.95
CA MET A 244 9.05 -3.10 -2.80
C MET A 244 9.83 -3.39 -1.53
N PHE A 245 9.74 -2.49 -0.56
CA PHE A 245 10.39 -2.61 0.75
C PHE A 245 9.45 -3.35 1.68
N GLN A 246 9.94 -4.39 2.34
CA GLN A 246 9.19 -5.14 3.34
C GLN A 246 9.87 -5.01 4.70
N LEU A 247 9.07 -4.74 5.72
CA LEU A 247 9.49 -4.70 7.12
C LEU A 247 8.87 -5.89 7.85
N ASN A 248 9.69 -6.59 8.63
CA ASN A 248 9.26 -7.67 9.51
C ASN A 248 9.66 -7.34 10.94
N LEU A 249 8.73 -7.48 11.87
CA LEU A 249 8.96 -7.22 13.29
C LEU A 249 9.98 -8.22 13.86
N LYS A 250 10.98 -7.70 14.57
CA LYS A 250 11.88 -8.51 15.41
C LYS A 250 11.16 -8.97 16.68
N GLU A 251 11.61 -10.07 17.28
CA GLU A 251 11.08 -10.56 18.56
C GLU A 251 11.56 -9.70 19.75
N ASN A 252 10.77 -9.64 20.83
CA ASN A 252 11.12 -9.03 22.12
C ASN A 252 11.45 -7.53 22.09
N VAL A 253 10.50 -6.74 21.60
CA VAL A 253 10.65 -5.33 21.27
C VAL A 253 9.77 -4.47 22.18
N GLU A 254 10.33 -3.37 22.70
CA GLU A 254 9.72 -2.55 23.75
C GLU A 254 8.83 -1.41 23.21
N PHE A 255 7.74 -1.12 23.91
CA PHE A 255 6.89 0.04 23.68
C PHE A 255 7.54 1.33 24.23
N LYS A 256 8.04 2.23 23.37
CA LYS A 256 8.73 3.46 23.79
C LYS A 256 7.80 4.64 24.06
N GLY A 257 6.69 4.40 24.76
CA GLY A 257 5.75 5.46 25.11
C GLY A 257 6.33 6.54 26.03
N GLY A 258 7.23 6.17 26.94
CA GLY A 258 7.91 7.14 27.81
C GLY A 258 8.73 8.18 27.03
N LEU A 259 9.50 7.72 26.04
CA LEU A 259 10.28 8.59 25.15
C LEU A 259 9.38 9.52 24.33
N PHE A 260 8.23 9.04 23.88
CA PHE A 260 7.25 9.89 23.18
C PHE A 260 6.73 11.01 24.08
N LYS A 261 6.36 10.70 25.34
CA LYS A 261 5.91 11.73 26.30
C LYS A 261 6.97 12.79 26.53
N GLU A 262 8.22 12.38 26.70
CA GLU A 262 9.35 13.30 26.87
C GLU A 262 9.55 14.21 25.66
N ASN A 263 9.58 13.64 24.45
CA ASN A 263 9.84 14.39 23.22
C ASN A 263 8.77 15.45 22.92
N TYR A 264 7.50 15.17 23.22
CA TYR A 264 6.39 16.07 22.91
C TYR A 264 5.77 16.77 24.12
N LYS A 265 6.32 16.56 25.33
CA LYS A 265 5.86 17.16 26.59
C LYS A 265 4.37 16.89 26.84
N LEU A 266 4.00 15.61 26.76
CA LEU A 266 2.66 15.09 27.02
C LEU A 266 2.54 14.53 28.44
#